data_AF-A0A1I6AK13-F1
#
_entry.id   AF-A0A1I6AK13-F1
#
_cell.length_a   1.000
_cell.length_b   1.000
_cell.length_c   1.000
_cell.angle_alpha   90.00
_cell.angle_beta   90.00
_cell.angle_gamma   90.00
#
_symmetry.space_group_name_H-M   'P 1'
#
loop_
_entity.id
_entity.type
_entity.pdbx_description
1 polymer ?
#
loop_
_entity_poly.entity_id
_entity_poly.type
_entity_poly.pdbx_seq_one_letter_code
_entity_poly.pdbx_strand_id
1 'polypeptide(L)'
;MLTERLRWLVAHGVLERTAYTTRPPRYEYVLTRKGLELCDVLMAITTWGDRWTAGEAGPPVLLRHRACGELTHAELRCARCGERLHAADVDVEAGPGAAT
;
A
#
# COMPACT_ATOMS: atom_id res chain seq x y z
N MET A 1 -9.99 6.75 17.59
CA MET A 1 -9.45 5.60 18.38
C MET A 1 -8.91 4.49 17.47
N LEU A 2 -7.92 3.70 17.91
CA LEU A 2 -7.38 2.57 17.12
C LEU A 2 -8.45 1.54 16.75
N THR A 3 -9.29 1.18 17.72
CA THR A 3 -10.36 0.18 17.54
C THR A 3 -11.39 0.58 16.49
N GLU A 4 -11.65 1.88 16.32
CA GLU A 4 -12.55 2.40 15.28
C GLU A 4 -11.93 2.23 13.88
N ARG A 5 -10.63 2.54 13.73
CA ARG A 5 -9.92 2.35 12.46
C ARG A 5 -9.89 0.88 12.06
N LEU A 6 -9.64 -0.03 13.00
CA LEU A 6 -9.68 -1.47 12.73
C LEU A 6 -11.07 -1.93 12.29
N ARG A 7 -12.12 -1.51 13.00
CA ARG A 7 -13.51 -1.82 12.59
C ARG A 7 -13.83 -1.28 11.20
N TRP A 8 -13.39 -0.06 10.90
CA TRP A 8 -13.59 0.57 9.59
C TRP A 8 -12.87 -0.20 8.47
N LEU A 9 -11.61 -0.59 8.69
CA LEU A 9 -10.83 -1.38 7.73
C LEU A 9 -11.42 -2.77 7.49
N VAL A 10 -11.98 -3.40 8.53
CA VAL A 10 -12.72 -4.67 8.39
C VAL A 10 -14.00 -4.46 7.59
N ALA A 11 -14.78 -3.43 7.90
CA ALA A 11 -16.02 -3.12 7.17
C ALA A 11 -15.78 -2.84 5.67
N HIS A 12 -14.59 -2.36 5.30
CA HIS A 12 -14.21 -2.09 3.91
C HIS A 12 -13.44 -3.26 3.27
N GLY A 13 -13.32 -4.40 3.95
CA GLY A 13 -12.66 -5.60 3.45
C GLY A 13 -11.16 -5.45 3.25
N VAL A 14 -10.52 -4.49 3.92
CA VAL A 14 -9.05 -4.32 3.91
C VAL A 14 -8.40 -5.30 4.90
N LEU A 15 -9.07 -5.52 6.03
CA LEU A 15 -8.69 -6.48 7.06
C LEU A 15 -9.78 -7.54 7.23
N GLU A 16 -9.38 -8.74 7.61
CA GLU A 16 -10.26 -9.76 8.15
C GLU A 16 -9.93 -9.98 9.63
N ARG A 17 -10.97 -10.22 10.43
CA ARG A 17 -10.82 -10.52 11.86
C ARG A 17 -10.93 -12.03 12.07
N THR A 18 -9.79 -12.68 12.27
CA THR A 18 -9.69 -14.14 12.41
C THR A 18 -9.49 -14.53 13.87
N ALA A 19 -10.24 -15.52 14.36
CA ALA A 19 -9.99 -16.10 15.68
C ALA A 19 -8.83 -17.11 15.58
N TYR A 20 -7.70 -16.84 16.23
CA TYR A 20 -6.52 -17.71 16.17
C TYR A 20 -6.31 -18.57 17.42
N THR A 21 -7.00 -18.27 18.51
CA THR A 21 -7.16 -19.19 19.63
C THR A 21 -8.59 -19.12 20.13
N THR A 22 -9.13 -20.26 20.53
CA THR A 22 -10.50 -20.41 21.02
C THR A 22 -10.56 -20.44 22.55
N ARG A 23 -9.42 -20.57 23.26
CA ARG A 23 -9.35 -20.66 24.73
C ARG A 23 -8.05 -20.04 25.29
N PRO A 24 -8.06 -18.78 25.75
CA PRO A 24 -9.14 -17.78 25.63
C PRO A 24 -9.31 -17.29 24.18
N PRO A 25 -10.50 -16.85 23.76
CA PRO A 25 -10.72 -16.33 22.42
C PRO A 25 -9.85 -15.10 22.16
N ARG A 26 -8.92 -15.22 21.21
CA ARG A 26 -8.11 -14.09 20.72
C ARG A 26 -8.28 -13.95 19.22
N TYR A 27 -8.30 -12.70 18.80
CA TYR A 27 -8.52 -12.31 17.41
C TYR A 27 -7.28 -11.62 16.89
N GLU A 28 -6.92 -11.95 15.66
CA GLU A 28 -5.93 -11.24 14.86
C GLU A 28 -6.64 -10.51 13.73
N TYR A 29 -6.01 -9.44 13.25
CA TYR A 29 -6.44 -8.71 12.07
C TYR A 29 -5.43 -9.00 10.97
N VAL A 30 -5.87 -9.73 9.95
CA VAL A 30 -5.01 -10.13 8.83
C VAL A 30 -5.39 -9.32 7.59
N LEU A 31 -4.39 -8.98 6.78
CA LEU A 31 -4.65 -8.31 5.50
C LEU A 31 -5.39 -9.26 4.57
N THR A 32 -6.47 -8.77 3.97
CA THR A 32 -7.07 -9.44 2.81
C THR A 32 -6.20 -9.19 1.57
N ARG A 33 -6.58 -9.77 0.42
CA ARG A 33 -5.97 -9.41 -0.87
C ARG A 33 -6.04 -7.89 -1.14
N LYS A 34 -7.20 -7.27 -0.87
CA LYS A 34 -7.38 -5.81 -1.01
C LYS A 34 -6.43 -5.04 -0.07
N GLY A 35 -6.23 -5.53 1.14
CA GLY A 35 -5.29 -4.93 2.09
C GLY A 35 -3.83 -5.07 1.66
N LEU A 36 -3.44 -6.22 1.10
CA LEU A 36 -2.11 -6.43 0.56
C LEU A 36 -1.83 -5.49 -0.63
N GLU A 37 -2.76 -5.40 -1.59
CA GLU A 37 -2.61 -4.49 -2.75
C GLU A 37 -2.62 -3.01 -2.31
N LEU A 38 -3.31 -2.66 -1.21
CA LEU A 38 -3.24 -1.32 -0.63
C LEU A 38 -1.83 -0.97 -0.08
N CYS A 39 -1.08 -1.97 0.41
CA CYS A 39 0.29 -1.73 0.85
C CYS A 39 1.20 -1.23 -0.28
N ASP A 40 0.94 -1.59 -1.53
CA ASP A 40 1.70 -1.10 -2.69
C ASP A 40 1.53 0.41 -2.87
N VAL A 41 0.31 0.92 -2.69
CA VAL A 41 0.02 2.36 -2.69
C VAL A 41 0.72 3.06 -1.53
N LEU A 42 0.73 2.46 -0.34
CA LEU A 42 1.44 3.01 0.82
C LEU A 42 2.94 3.12 0.58
N MET A 43 3.57 2.13 -0.09
CA MET A 43 4.99 2.20 -0.45
C MET A 43 5.29 3.35 -1.43
N ALA A 44 4.38 3.65 -2.36
CA ALA A 44 4.50 4.81 -3.25
C ALA A 44 4.40 6.14 -2.47
N ILE A 45 3.47 6.23 -1.52
CA ILE A 45 3.34 7.39 -0.62
C ILE A 45 4.61 7.56 0.24
N THR A 46 5.16 6.46 0.78
CA THR A 46 6.44 6.49 1.53
C THR A 46 7.57 7.03 0.67
N THR A 47 7.69 6.56 -0.58
CA THR A 47 8.73 7.04 -1.51
C THR A 47 8.62 8.54 -1.79
N TRP A 48 7.39 9.06 -1.91
CA TRP A 48 7.16 10.51 -2.02
C TRP A 48 7.54 11.24 -0.72
N GLY A 49 7.13 10.72 0.44
CA GLY A 49 7.43 11.28 1.75
C GLY A 49 8.93 11.35 2.03
N ASP A 50 9.67 10.29 1.70
CA ASP A 50 11.12 10.22 1.85
C ASP A 50 11.83 11.32 1.04
N ARG A 51 11.29 11.70 -0.12
CA ARG A 51 11.87 12.74 -0.97
C ARG A 51 11.64 14.16 -0.44
N TRP A 52 10.49 14.42 0.16
CA TRP A 52 10.04 15.79 0.44
C TRP A 52 9.89 16.13 1.92
N THR A 53 9.87 15.12 2.79
CA THR A 53 9.57 15.27 4.22
C THR A 53 10.66 14.69 5.12
N ALA A 54 11.63 13.98 4.56
CA ALA A 54 12.78 13.51 5.31
C ALA A 54 13.62 14.71 5.80
N GLY A 55 14.02 14.67 7.07
CA GLY A 55 14.97 15.63 7.63
C GLY A 55 16.41 15.28 7.25
N GLU A 56 17.38 16.00 7.84
CA GLU A 56 18.81 15.80 7.58
C GLU A 56 19.31 14.38 7.87
N ALA A 57 18.67 13.69 8.82
CA ALA A 57 18.98 12.29 9.15
C ALA A 57 18.53 11.28 8.07
N GLY A 58 17.80 11.73 7.05
CA GLY A 58 17.24 10.89 6.00
C GLY A 58 15.86 10.30 6.32
N PRO A 59 15.36 9.40 5.47
CA PRO A 59 14.03 8.82 5.62
C PRO A 59 13.95 7.89 6.85
N PRO A 60 12.81 7.86 7.56
CA PRO A 60 12.64 7.06 8.77
C PRO A 60 12.51 5.55 8.50
N VAL A 61 12.27 5.16 7.24
CA VAL A 61 12.10 3.77 6.82
C VAL A 61 12.84 3.55 5.50
N LEU A 62 13.51 2.40 5.38
CA LEU A 62 14.16 1.97 4.13
C LEU A 62 13.51 0.67 3.67
N LEU A 63 13.11 0.62 2.40
CA LEU A 63 12.55 -0.59 1.80
C LEU A 63 13.70 -1.46 1.27
N ARG A 64 13.76 -2.72 1.70
CA ARG A 64 14.69 -3.72 1.16
C ARG A 64 13.94 -4.71 0.31
N HIS A 65 14.33 -4.85 -0.96
CA HIS A 65 13.74 -5.86 -1.83
C HIS A 65 14.20 -7.25 -1.37
N ARG A 66 13.24 -8.09 -0.96
CA ARG A 66 13.55 -9.41 -0.42
C ARG A 66 14.28 -10.33 -1.40
N ALA A 67 14.01 -10.22 -2.71
CA ALA A 67 14.59 -11.15 -3.68
C ALA A 67 16.05 -10.84 -4.05
N CYS A 68 16.43 -9.56 -4.15
CA CYS A 68 17.82 -9.18 -4.47
C CYS A 68 18.63 -8.69 -3.26
N GLY A 69 17.98 -8.41 -2.13
CA GLY A 69 18.62 -7.90 -0.92
C GLY A 69 18.94 -6.41 -0.95
N GLU A 70 18.74 -5.71 -2.06
CA GLU A 70 19.08 -4.30 -2.19
C GLU A 70 18.04 -3.35 -1.59
N LEU A 71 18.51 -2.19 -1.14
CA LEU A 71 17.62 -1.09 -0.78
C LEU A 71 16.97 -0.53 -2.05
N THR A 72 15.66 -0.28 -1.98
CA THR A 72 14.86 0.13 -3.12
C THR A 72 13.82 1.18 -2.68
N HIS A 73 13.13 1.74 -3.67
CA HIS A 73 11.91 2.51 -3.49
C HIS A 73 10.84 1.98 -4.44
N ALA A 74 9.59 2.41 -4.26
CA ALA A 74 8.51 2.05 -5.16
C ALA A 74 8.59 2.88 -6.44
N GLU A 75 8.47 2.23 -7.60
CA GLU A 75 8.41 2.88 -8.91
C GLU A 75 7.16 2.41 -9.66
N LEU A 76 6.42 3.34 -10.24
CA LEU A 76 5.34 3.03 -11.18
C LEU A 76 5.94 2.82 -12.57
N ARG A 77 5.53 1.74 -13.23
CA ARG A 77 5.98 1.39 -14.58
C ARG A 77 4.79 1.06 -15.47
N CYS A 78 4.89 1.44 -16.73
CA CYS A 78 3.88 1.09 -17.73
C CYS A 78 3.83 -0.43 -17.88
N ALA A 79 2.65 -1.02 -17.70
CA ALA A 79 2.48 -2.48 -17.79
C ALA A 79 2.72 -3.05 -19.20
N ARG A 80 2.89 -2.20 -20.22
CA ARG A 80 3.07 -2.60 -21.63
C ARG A 80 4.51 -2.54 -22.09
N CYS A 81 5.22 -1.44 -21.83
CA CYS A 81 6.62 -1.25 -22.26
C CYS A 81 7.64 -1.36 -21.10
N GLY A 82 7.20 -1.28 -19.84
CA GLY A 82 8.08 -1.36 -18.67
C GLY A 82 8.82 -0.06 -18.32
N GLU A 83 8.66 1.00 -19.12
CA GLU A 83 9.21 2.33 -18.82
C GLU A 83 8.56 2.93 -17.56
N ARG A 84 9.26 3.87 -16.91
CA ARG A 84 8.70 4.59 -15.75
C ARG A 84 7.46 5.36 -16.19
N LEU A 85 6.43 5.32 -15.36
CA LEU A 85 5.16 5.98 -15.63
C LEU A 85 4.96 7.12 -14.64
N HIS A 86 5.09 8.35 -15.09
CA HIS A 86 4.73 9.53 -14.32
C HIS A 86 3.36 10.07 -14.74
N ALA A 87 2.80 10.94 -13.89
CA ALA A 87 1.52 11.58 -14.17
C ALA A 87 1.53 12.44 -15.46
N ALA A 88 2.72 12.90 -15.90
CA ALA A 88 2.88 13.64 -17.15
C ALA A 88 2.94 12.73 -18.39
N ASP A 89 3.13 11.42 -18.21
CA ASP A 89 3.27 10.43 -19.29
C ASP A 89 1.94 9.74 -19.61
N VAL A 90 0.82 10.22 -19.05
CA VAL A 90 -0.50 9.62 -19.19
C VAL A 90 -1.54 10.63 -19.62
N ASP A 91 -2.34 10.24 -20.60
CA ASP A 91 -3.62 10.89 -20.90
C ASP A 91 -4.72 10.20 -20.10
N VAL A 92 -5.64 10.99 -19.54
CA VAL A 92 -6.79 10.47 -18.79
C VAL A 92 -7.98 10.34 -19.73
N GLU A 93 -8.35 9.10 -20.03
CA GLU A 93 -9.52 8.79 -20.86
C GLU A 93 -10.72 8.35 -20.01
N ALA A 94 -11.93 8.66 -20.47
CA ALA A 94 -13.16 8.24 -19.81
C ALA A 94 -13.36 6.72 -19.97
N GLY A 95 -13.35 5.99 -18.85
CA GLY A 95 -13.66 4.56 -18.84
C GLY A 95 -15.16 4.27 -18.96
N PRO A 96 -15.55 3.00 -19.16
CA PRO A 96 -16.95 2.59 -19.32
C PRO A 96 -17.90 3.00 -18.17
N GLY A 97 -17.39 3.23 -16.96
CA GLY A 97 -18.16 3.68 -15.80
C GLY A 97 -18.20 5.20 -15.59
N ALA A 98 -17.62 6.01 -16.49
CA ALA A 98 -17.58 7.47 -16.31
C ALA A 98 -18.93 8.16 -16.52
N ALA A 99 -19.90 7.47 -17.13
CA ALA A 99 -21.24 7.99 -17.44
C ALA A 99 -22.36 7.39 -16.58
N THR A 100 -22.02 6.57 -15.59
CA THR A 100 -22.96 5.90 -14.67
C THR A 100 -23.02 6.58 -13.32
#